data_AF-A0ABD1EKQ9-F1
#
_entry.id   AF-A0ABD1EKQ9-F1
#
_cell.length_a   1.000
_cell.length_b   1.000
_cell.length_c   1.000
_cell.angle_alpha   90.00
_cell.angle_beta   90.00
_cell.angle_gamma   90.00
#
_symmetry.space_group_name_H-M   'P 1'
#
loop_
_entity.id
_entity.type
_entity.pdbx_description
1 polymer ?
#
loop_
_entity_poly.entity_id
_entity_poly.type
_entity_poly.pdbx_seq_one_letter_code
_entity_poly.pdbx_strand_id
1 'polypeptide(L)'
;MGMFFPCLFASILNASVLQIFRKPVYISNGPLMALYIFIFTTFILLWSIRLYPSSLRKIGKLHFLIEFFVAEFLMEDLIIDFWFPLEKFFLDGLPIVAQYIDDWALVGDWSFDAITDFLRSETCGFYVSYSLALFFLLATLYASRVIDLRTLTRKGPIYFFKEIIRKIQNSVRKVLRKMGFNQKRKVKINERKNTHREIEFETYNQKKLSSSPGSNRRRSSRKNGKKRSQFGTLHNSRLNENSELEDVPSISDLEYCPF
;
A
#
# COMPACT_ATOMS: atom_id res chain seq x y z
N MET A 1 7.98 3.89 11.70
CA MET A 1 7.55 3.18 10.47
C MET A 1 8.10 1.77 10.54
N GLY A 2 7.42 0.86 11.26
CA GLY A 2 7.97 -0.46 11.62
C GLY A 2 7.71 -1.56 10.59
N MET A 3 6.63 -1.47 9.82
CA MET A 3 6.09 -2.64 9.10
C MET A 3 6.73 -2.92 7.72
N PHE A 4 7.59 -2.04 7.20
CA PHE A 4 7.96 -2.13 5.76
C PHE A 4 8.94 -3.25 5.56
N PHE A 5 9.98 -3.22 6.39
CA PHE A 5 11.07 -4.15 6.32
C PHE A 5 10.61 -5.57 6.66
N PRO A 6 9.82 -5.83 7.73
CA PRO A 6 9.29 -7.16 7.99
C PRO A 6 8.49 -7.73 6.81
N CYS A 7 7.52 -6.97 6.28
CA CYS A 7 6.71 -7.42 5.14
C CYS A 7 7.56 -7.62 3.88
N LEU A 8 8.53 -6.74 3.63
CA LEU A 8 9.41 -6.84 2.46
C LEU A 8 10.31 -8.07 2.55
N PHE A 9 10.91 -8.33 3.71
CA PHE A 9 11.72 -9.52 3.93
C PHE A 9 10.89 -10.79 3.75
N ALA A 10 9.67 -10.82 4.32
CA ALA A 10 8.78 -11.95 4.14
C ALA A 10 8.43 -12.21 2.66
N SER A 11 8.19 -11.12 1.90
CA SER A 11 7.94 -11.20 0.46
C SER A 11 9.12 -11.76 -0.32
N ILE A 12 10.34 -11.31 0.00
CA ILE A 12 11.56 -11.80 -0.66
C ILE A 12 11.79 -13.27 -0.33
N LEU A 13 11.52 -13.66 0.91
CA LEU A 13 11.69 -15.03 1.38
C LEU A 13 10.72 -15.99 0.65
N ASN A 14 9.44 -15.62 0.58
CA ASN A 14 8.42 -16.33 -0.20
C ASN A 14 8.72 -16.34 -1.70
N ALA A 15 9.20 -15.23 -2.27
CA ALA A 15 9.60 -15.18 -3.68
C ALA A 15 10.81 -16.08 -3.99
N SER A 16 11.64 -16.37 -2.98
CA SER A 16 12.77 -17.31 -3.08
C SER A 16 12.37 -18.75 -2.80
N VAL A 17 11.07 -19.04 -2.61
CA VAL A 17 10.52 -20.37 -2.30
C VAL A 17 11.13 -20.97 -1.02
N LEU A 18 11.60 -20.12 -0.11
CA LEU A 18 12.04 -20.55 1.20
C LEU A 18 10.82 -20.51 2.13
N GLN A 19 10.22 -21.66 2.39
CA GLN A 19 9.09 -21.79 3.32
C GLN A 19 9.60 -22.18 4.71
N ILE A 20 9.19 -21.43 5.73
CA ILE A 20 9.63 -21.64 7.11
C ILE A 20 8.62 -22.52 7.86
N PHE A 21 7.32 -22.31 7.65
CA PHE A 21 6.30 -22.92 8.49
C PHE A 21 5.66 -24.16 7.86
N ARG A 22 5.48 -24.19 6.55
CA ARG A 22 4.84 -25.29 5.83
C ARG A 22 5.81 -25.94 4.84
N LYS A 23 5.45 -27.16 4.42
CA LYS A 23 6.25 -27.92 3.45
C LYS A 23 5.95 -27.40 2.04
N PRO A 24 6.95 -27.33 1.15
CA PRO A 24 6.74 -26.99 -0.24
C PRO A 24 5.77 -27.99 -0.85
N VAL A 25 4.59 -27.49 -1.22
CA VAL A 25 3.68 -28.24 -2.06
C VAL A 25 4.35 -28.34 -3.43
N TYR A 26 4.45 -29.55 -3.97
CA TYR A 26 4.85 -29.73 -5.36
C TYR A 26 3.78 -29.09 -6.25
N ILE A 27 3.99 -27.83 -6.61
CA ILE A 27 3.13 -27.12 -7.54
C ILE A 27 3.57 -27.57 -8.93
N SER A 28 2.60 -27.98 -9.75
CA SER A 28 2.79 -28.21 -11.19
C SER A 28 3.47 -26.99 -11.84
N ASN A 29 3.93 -27.10 -13.09
CA ASN A 29 4.57 -26.01 -13.85
C ASN A 29 3.59 -24.85 -14.12
N GLY A 30 3.25 -24.10 -13.07
CA GLY A 30 2.37 -22.95 -13.12
C GLY A 30 3.12 -21.70 -13.61
N PRO A 31 2.38 -20.66 -14.03
CA PRO A 31 2.98 -19.40 -14.46
C PRO A 31 3.63 -18.69 -13.27
N LEU A 32 4.94 -18.87 -13.13
CA LEU A 32 5.76 -18.32 -12.07
C LEU A 32 5.62 -16.78 -11.93
N MET A 33 5.44 -16.08 -13.05
CA MET A 33 5.21 -14.63 -13.04
C MET A 33 3.85 -14.25 -12.43
N ALA A 34 2.81 -15.08 -12.57
CA ALA A 34 1.52 -14.83 -11.92
C ALA A 34 1.65 -14.95 -10.39
N LEU A 35 2.39 -15.95 -9.91
CA LEU A 35 2.72 -16.10 -8.50
C LEU A 35 3.47 -14.88 -7.96
N TYR A 36 4.45 -14.33 -8.69
CA TYR A 36 5.13 -13.10 -8.26
C TYR A 36 4.21 -11.87 -8.20
N ILE A 37 3.29 -11.73 -9.15
CA ILE A 37 2.28 -10.67 -9.10
C ILE A 37 1.41 -10.86 -7.86
N PHE A 38 1.02 -12.09 -7.53
CA PHE A 38 0.25 -12.40 -6.34
C PHE A 38 1.02 -12.13 -5.04
N ILE A 39 2.29 -12.54 -4.93
CA ILE A 39 3.15 -12.25 -3.78
C ILE A 39 3.29 -10.74 -3.59
N PHE A 40 3.53 -10.00 -4.67
CA PHE A 40 3.62 -8.54 -4.62
C PHE A 40 2.29 -7.88 -4.21
N THR A 41 1.17 -8.43 -4.69
CA THR A 41 -0.17 -8.00 -4.29
C THR A 41 -0.38 -8.20 -2.79
N THR A 42 -0.06 -9.40 -2.30
CA THR A 42 -0.15 -9.79 -0.90
C THR A 42 0.74 -8.89 -0.04
N PHE A 43 1.96 -8.60 -0.47
CA PHE A 43 2.81 -7.60 0.17
C PHE A 43 2.14 -6.24 0.31
N ILE A 44 1.55 -5.69 -0.76
CA ILE A 44 0.84 -4.41 -0.71
C ILE A 44 -0.35 -4.49 0.26
N LEU A 45 -1.07 -5.61 0.25
CA LEU A 45 -2.22 -5.85 1.12
C LEU A 45 -1.79 -5.85 2.59
N LEU A 46 -0.81 -6.68 2.96
CA LEU A 46 -0.26 -6.75 4.33
C LEU A 46 0.35 -5.43 4.77
N TRP A 47 0.99 -4.70 3.86
CA TRP A 47 1.54 -3.38 4.13
C TRP A 47 0.45 -2.33 4.39
N SER A 48 -0.69 -2.44 3.69
CA SER A 48 -1.83 -1.55 3.84
C SER A 48 -2.64 -1.85 5.09
N ILE A 49 -2.80 -3.13 5.42
CA ILE A 49 -3.52 -3.58 6.61
C ILE A 49 -2.61 -3.38 7.83
N ARG A 50 -3.08 -2.66 8.84
CA ARG A 50 -2.37 -2.55 10.11
C ARG A 50 -2.55 -3.86 10.90
N LEU A 51 -1.87 -4.91 10.48
CA LEU A 51 -1.98 -6.27 11.04
C LEU A 51 -1.69 -6.33 12.55
N TYR A 52 -0.86 -5.40 13.05
CA TYR A 52 -0.43 -5.44 14.44
C TYR A 52 -1.21 -4.46 15.34
N PRO A 53 -1.99 -4.96 16.32
CA PRO A 53 -2.73 -4.12 17.25
C PRO A 53 -1.77 -3.27 18.08
N SER A 54 -2.18 -2.04 18.39
CA SER A 54 -1.35 -1.08 19.12
C SER A 54 -0.93 -1.56 20.51
N SER A 55 -1.66 -2.51 21.09
CA SER A 55 -1.38 -3.13 22.39
C SER A 55 -0.05 -3.88 22.42
N LEU A 56 0.28 -4.63 21.35
CA LEU A 56 1.47 -5.45 21.27
C LEU A 56 2.74 -4.67 20.88
N ARG A 57 2.59 -3.38 20.51
CA ARG A 57 3.73 -2.48 20.19
C ARG A 57 4.63 -2.18 21.37
N LYS A 58 4.21 -2.55 22.58
CA LYS A 58 4.96 -2.30 23.83
C LYS A 58 6.11 -3.27 24.07
N ILE A 59 6.25 -4.34 23.27
CA ILE A 59 7.21 -5.44 23.47
C ILE A 59 8.68 -5.11 23.11
N GLY A 60 9.01 -3.83 22.88
CA GLY A 60 10.41 -3.40 22.74
C GLY A 60 11.08 -3.93 21.48
N LYS A 61 12.33 -4.40 21.59
CA LYS A 61 13.19 -4.74 20.44
C LYS A 61 12.74 -5.98 19.65
N LEU A 62 11.95 -6.88 20.25
CA LEU A 62 11.45 -8.10 19.60
C LEU A 62 10.26 -7.86 18.67
N HIS A 63 9.69 -6.66 18.70
CA HIS A 63 8.56 -6.27 17.86
C HIS A 63 8.78 -6.56 16.38
N PHE A 64 9.99 -6.28 15.87
CA PHE A 64 10.33 -6.51 14.47
C PHE A 64 10.24 -7.98 14.08
N LEU A 65 10.75 -8.88 14.94
CA LEU A 65 10.76 -10.32 14.67
C LEU A 65 9.35 -10.89 14.70
N ILE A 66 8.52 -10.45 15.65
CA ILE A 66 7.12 -10.89 15.73
C ILE A 66 6.34 -10.40 14.51
N GLU A 67 6.50 -9.13 14.12
CA GLU A 67 5.89 -8.61 12.89
C GLU A 67 6.35 -9.38 11.65
N PHE A 68 7.62 -9.78 11.59
CA PHE A 68 8.16 -10.58 10.50
C PHE A 68 7.52 -11.97 10.46
N PHE A 69 7.49 -12.72 11.56
CA PHE A 69 6.90 -14.04 11.60
C PHE A 69 5.39 -14.04 11.31
N VAL A 70 4.67 -13.03 11.79
CA VAL A 70 3.23 -12.88 11.48
C VAL A 70 3.03 -12.57 9.99
N ALA A 71 3.83 -11.67 9.42
CA ALA A 71 3.74 -11.35 7.99
C ALA A 71 4.11 -12.54 7.11
N GLU A 72 5.15 -13.28 7.49
CA GLU A 72 5.59 -14.50 6.82
C GLU A 72 4.50 -15.57 6.87
N PHE A 73 3.99 -15.87 8.07
CA PHE A 73 2.92 -16.84 8.25
C PHE A 73 1.69 -16.51 7.40
N LEU A 74 1.21 -15.27 7.44
CA LEU A 74 0.05 -14.84 6.65
C LEU A 74 0.31 -14.89 5.14
N MET A 75 1.52 -14.56 4.71
CA MET A 75 1.87 -14.61 3.29
C MET A 75 1.93 -16.04 2.79
N GLU A 76 2.56 -16.92 3.54
CA GLU A 76 2.65 -18.35 3.27
C GLU A 76 1.26 -19.00 3.26
N ASP A 77 0.40 -18.65 4.21
CA ASP A 77 -1.00 -19.11 4.31
C ASP A 77 -1.82 -18.66 3.08
N LEU A 78 -1.73 -17.38 2.69
CA LEU A 78 -2.41 -16.87 1.50
C LEU A 78 -1.90 -17.49 0.19
N ILE A 79 -0.64 -17.86 0.11
CA ILE A 79 -0.11 -18.53 -1.08
C ILE A 79 -0.60 -19.98 -1.14
N ILE A 80 -0.47 -20.72 -0.04
CA ILE A 80 -0.72 -22.16 -0.03
C ILE A 80 -2.20 -22.49 0.03
N ASP A 81 -2.97 -21.81 0.89
CA ASP A 81 -4.37 -22.16 1.13
C ASP A 81 -5.33 -21.36 0.25
N PHE A 82 -4.90 -20.21 -0.27
CA PHE A 82 -5.74 -19.36 -1.10
C PHE A 82 -5.30 -19.35 -2.57
N TRP A 83 -4.06 -18.99 -2.88
CA TRP A 83 -3.63 -18.83 -4.28
C TRP A 83 -3.60 -20.16 -5.05
N PHE A 84 -2.89 -21.18 -4.57
CA PHE A 84 -2.75 -22.43 -5.33
C PHE A 84 -4.07 -23.18 -5.54
N PRO A 85 -4.97 -23.31 -4.54
CA PRO A 85 -6.26 -23.97 -4.76
C PRO A 85 -7.14 -23.18 -5.72
N LEU A 86 -7.10 -21.85 -5.65
CA LEU A 86 -7.86 -20.99 -6.55
C LEU A 86 -7.33 -21.09 -7.98
N GLU A 87 -6.01 -20.99 -8.18
CA GLU A 87 -5.38 -21.14 -9.49
C GLU A 87 -5.70 -22.51 -10.08
N LYS A 88 -5.55 -23.59 -9.29
CA LYS A 88 -5.92 -24.94 -9.72
C LYS A 88 -7.39 -25.05 -10.10
N PHE A 89 -8.29 -24.47 -9.33
CA PHE A 89 -9.73 -24.48 -9.62
C PHE A 89 -10.04 -23.85 -10.99
N PHE A 90 -9.40 -22.73 -11.33
CA PHE A 90 -9.57 -22.10 -12.64
C PHE A 90 -8.95 -22.92 -13.78
N LEU A 91 -7.76 -23.49 -13.56
CA LEU A 91 -7.07 -24.30 -14.56
C LEU A 91 -7.83 -25.61 -14.86
N ASP A 92 -8.35 -26.27 -13.83
CA ASP A 92 -9.14 -27.49 -13.97
C ASP A 92 -10.56 -27.20 -14.53
N GLY A 93 -11.09 -26.00 -14.28
CA GLY A 93 -12.40 -25.56 -14.77
C GLY A 93 -12.43 -25.23 -16.27
N LEU A 94 -11.32 -24.72 -16.83
CA LEU A 94 -11.21 -24.37 -18.25
C LEU A 94 -11.59 -25.50 -19.23
N PRO A 95 -11.02 -26.72 -19.13
CA PRO A 95 -11.37 -27.82 -20.03
C PRO A 95 -12.82 -28.29 -19.85
N ILE A 96 -13.37 -28.20 -18.63
CA ILE A 96 -14.76 -28.53 -18.35
C ILE A 96 -15.69 -27.55 -19.08
N VAL A 97 -15.39 -26.25 -19.02
CA VAL A 97 -16.13 -25.23 -19.77
C VAL A 97 -16.03 -25.45 -21.28
N ALA A 98 -14.86 -25.84 -21.78
CA ALA A 98 -14.69 -26.18 -23.19
C ALA A 98 -15.60 -27.34 -23.62
N GLN A 99 -15.68 -28.40 -22.80
CA GLN A 99 -16.57 -29.54 -23.05
C GLN A 99 -18.04 -29.11 -23.09
N TYR A 100 -18.49 -28.30 -22.13
CA TYR A 100 -19.86 -27.77 -22.17
C TYR A 100 -20.13 -26.93 -23.42
N ILE A 101 -19.17 -26.11 -23.88
CA ILE A 101 -19.34 -25.34 -25.11
C ILE A 101 -19.45 -26.26 -26.33
N ASP A 102 -18.61 -27.30 -26.42
CA ASP A 102 -18.68 -28.28 -27.50
C ASP A 102 -20.04 -29.00 -27.50
N ASP A 103 -20.53 -29.44 -26.34
CA ASP A 103 -21.83 -30.12 -26.19
C ASP A 103 -22.99 -29.23 -26.66
N TRP A 104 -22.97 -27.94 -26.32
CA TRP A 104 -23.96 -26.97 -26.77
C TRP A 104 -23.87 -26.69 -28.27
N ALA A 105 -22.64 -26.61 -28.81
CA ALA A 105 -22.39 -26.36 -30.22
C ALA A 105 -22.90 -27.51 -31.10
N LEU A 106 -22.74 -28.76 -30.64
CA LEU A 106 -23.26 -29.97 -31.28
C LEU A 106 -24.79 -29.98 -31.37
N VAL A 107 -25.50 -29.45 -30.36
CA VAL A 107 -26.98 -29.33 -30.40
C VAL A 107 -27.43 -28.27 -31.41
N GLY A 108 -26.62 -27.23 -31.62
CA GLY A 108 -26.91 -26.13 -32.54
C GLY A 108 -26.43 -26.34 -33.98
N ASP A 109 -25.72 -27.44 -34.28
CA ASP A 109 -25.04 -27.69 -35.56
C ASP A 109 -23.99 -26.61 -35.90
N TRP A 110 -23.42 -25.97 -34.87
CA TRP A 110 -22.38 -24.94 -34.99
C TRP A 110 -21.04 -25.55 -34.59
N SER A 111 -19.94 -25.18 -35.24
CA SER A 111 -18.59 -25.59 -34.84
C SER A 111 -17.79 -24.41 -34.29
N PHE A 112 -17.23 -24.59 -33.09
CA PHE A 112 -16.38 -23.61 -32.41
C PHE A 112 -15.00 -24.18 -32.08
N ASP A 113 -14.49 -25.08 -32.92
CA ASP A 113 -13.27 -25.85 -32.69
C ASP A 113 -12.08 -24.97 -32.28
N ALA A 114 -11.89 -23.81 -32.94
CA ALA A 114 -10.80 -22.90 -32.61
C ALA A 114 -10.89 -22.29 -31.19
N ILE A 115 -12.11 -22.07 -30.68
CA ILE A 115 -12.34 -21.53 -29.34
C ILE A 115 -12.16 -22.63 -28.31
N THR A 116 -12.73 -23.82 -28.53
CA THR A 116 -12.65 -24.93 -27.57
C THR A 116 -11.25 -25.54 -27.50
N ASP A 117 -10.52 -25.60 -28.62
CA ASP A 117 -9.09 -25.93 -28.65
C ASP A 117 -8.26 -24.89 -27.89
N PHE A 118 -8.59 -23.61 -28.02
CA PHE A 118 -7.91 -22.57 -27.25
C PHE A 118 -8.17 -22.71 -25.75
N LEU A 119 -9.42 -22.94 -25.32
CA LEU A 119 -9.74 -23.16 -23.89
C LEU A 119 -9.03 -24.39 -23.30
N ARG A 120 -8.85 -25.45 -24.10
CA ARG A 120 -8.12 -26.66 -23.69
C ARG A 120 -6.60 -26.47 -23.68
N SER A 121 -6.09 -25.42 -24.31
CA SER A 121 -4.66 -25.15 -24.37
C SER A 121 -4.10 -24.66 -23.04
N GLU A 122 -2.88 -25.10 -22.70
CA GLU A 122 -2.12 -24.59 -21.53
C GLU A 122 -1.92 -23.06 -21.59
N THR A 123 -1.86 -22.50 -22.81
CA THR A 123 -1.73 -21.07 -23.05
C THR A 123 -2.91 -20.29 -22.46
N CYS A 124 -4.13 -20.79 -22.62
CA CYS A 124 -5.32 -20.17 -22.02
C CYS A 124 -5.24 -20.20 -20.49
N GLY A 125 -4.77 -21.32 -19.92
CA GLY A 125 -4.47 -21.43 -18.50
C GLY A 125 -3.54 -20.32 -18.00
N PHE A 126 -2.44 -20.06 -18.71
CA PHE A 126 -1.54 -18.96 -18.37
C PHE A 126 -2.23 -17.59 -18.42
N TYR A 127 -3.02 -17.31 -19.46
CA TYR A 127 -3.77 -16.05 -19.56
C TYR A 127 -4.75 -15.87 -18.41
N VAL A 128 -5.43 -16.93 -18.00
CA VAL A 128 -6.38 -16.90 -16.88
C VAL A 128 -5.65 -16.65 -15.56
N SER A 129 -4.56 -17.36 -15.28
CA SER A 129 -3.74 -17.12 -14.09
C SER A 129 -3.20 -15.69 -14.03
N TYR A 130 -2.72 -15.14 -15.15
CA TYR A 130 -2.29 -13.73 -15.20
C TYR A 130 -3.44 -12.76 -14.98
N SER A 131 -4.59 -13.01 -15.60
CA SER A 131 -5.77 -12.16 -15.45
C SER A 131 -6.27 -12.17 -14.01
N LEU A 132 -6.25 -13.34 -13.36
CA LEU A 132 -6.59 -13.52 -11.96
C LEU A 132 -5.62 -12.76 -11.05
N ALA A 133 -4.30 -12.92 -11.26
CA ALA A 133 -3.28 -12.22 -10.47
C ALA A 133 -3.41 -10.69 -10.62
N LEU A 134 -3.62 -10.21 -11.84
CA LEU A 134 -3.84 -8.79 -12.12
C LEU A 134 -5.14 -8.28 -11.50
N PHE A 135 -6.21 -9.07 -11.52
CA PHE A 135 -7.46 -8.73 -10.87
C PHE A 135 -7.25 -8.52 -9.36
N PHE A 136 -6.56 -9.44 -8.68
CA PHE A 136 -6.22 -9.29 -7.26
C PHE A 136 -5.35 -8.06 -7.00
N LEU A 137 -4.37 -7.80 -7.88
CA LEU A 137 -3.53 -6.60 -7.77
C LEU A 137 -4.38 -5.33 -7.84
N LEU A 138 -5.28 -5.24 -8.82
CA LEU A 138 -6.18 -4.10 -8.98
C LEU A 138 -7.14 -3.97 -7.80
N ALA A 139 -7.73 -5.07 -7.34
CA ALA A 139 -8.63 -5.11 -6.20
C ALA A 139 -7.92 -4.64 -4.92
N THR A 140 -6.68 -5.07 -4.70
CA THR A 140 -5.86 -4.66 -3.55
C THR A 140 -5.46 -3.20 -3.63
N LEU A 141 -5.08 -2.72 -4.82
CA LEU A 141 -4.75 -1.30 -5.02
C LEU A 141 -5.98 -0.39 -4.84
N TYR A 142 -7.17 -0.89 -5.19
CA TYR A 142 -8.43 -0.22 -4.90
C TYR A 142 -8.75 -0.21 -3.40
N ALA A 143 -8.67 -1.37 -2.73
CA ALA A 143 -8.93 -1.52 -1.30
C ALA A 143 -7.99 -0.67 -0.43
N SER A 144 -6.70 -0.59 -0.82
CA SER A 144 -5.70 0.26 -0.17
C SER A 144 -5.88 1.76 -0.46
N ARG A 145 -6.93 2.16 -1.20
CA ARG A 145 -7.23 3.54 -1.62
C ARG A 145 -6.07 4.20 -2.37
N VAL A 146 -5.17 3.41 -2.95
CA VAL A 146 -4.08 3.91 -3.81
C VAL A 146 -4.68 4.36 -5.14
N ILE A 147 -5.73 3.67 -5.59
CA ILE A 147 -6.41 3.90 -6.86
C ILE A 147 -7.86 4.30 -6.62
N ASP A 148 -8.34 5.30 -7.38
CA ASP A 148 -9.76 5.64 -7.43
C ASP A 148 -10.33 5.17 -8.78
N LEU A 149 -11.20 4.16 -8.75
CA LEU A 149 -11.87 3.62 -9.94
C LEU A 149 -12.76 4.66 -10.63
N ARG A 150 -13.15 5.74 -9.93
CA ARG A 150 -13.92 6.83 -10.54
C ARG A 150 -13.16 7.52 -11.68
N THR A 151 -11.83 7.51 -11.66
CA THR A 151 -11.04 8.09 -12.74
C THR A 151 -11.12 7.25 -14.03
N LEU A 152 -11.27 5.93 -13.90
CA LEU A 152 -11.44 5.02 -15.05
C LEU A 152 -12.71 5.37 -15.82
N THR A 153 -13.83 5.54 -15.11
CA THR A 153 -15.13 5.88 -15.71
C THR A 153 -15.13 7.26 -16.37
N ARG A 154 -14.43 8.25 -15.82
CA ARG A 154 -14.47 9.64 -16.31
C ARG A 154 -13.47 9.97 -17.42
N LYS A 155 -12.29 9.35 -17.41
CA LYS A 155 -11.16 9.73 -18.30
C LYS A 155 -10.67 8.58 -19.17
N GLY A 156 -11.22 7.38 -19.01
CA GLY A 156 -10.83 6.20 -19.77
C GLY A 156 -9.57 5.50 -19.24
N PRO A 157 -9.26 4.32 -19.82
CA PRO A 157 -8.26 3.39 -19.28
C PRO A 157 -6.81 3.91 -19.37
N ILE A 158 -6.44 4.58 -20.47
CA ILE A 158 -5.07 5.07 -20.68
C ILE A 158 -4.68 6.08 -19.59
N TYR A 159 -5.57 7.01 -19.26
CA TYR A 159 -5.33 8.01 -18.22
C TYR A 159 -5.30 7.39 -16.82
N PHE A 160 -6.13 6.39 -16.57
CA PHE A 160 -6.15 5.62 -15.33
C PHE A 160 -4.81 4.91 -15.08
N PHE A 161 -4.31 4.14 -16.04
CA PHE A 161 -3.00 3.47 -15.90
C PHE A 161 -1.85 4.46 -15.71
N LYS A 162 -1.86 5.58 -16.43
CA LYS A 162 -0.85 6.64 -16.26
C LYS A 162 -0.87 7.24 -14.86
N GLU A 163 -2.05 7.42 -14.27
CA GLU A 163 -2.19 7.89 -12.89
C GLU A 163 -1.65 6.87 -11.88
N ILE A 164 -1.97 5.59 -12.07
CA ILE A 164 -1.47 4.48 -11.23
C ILE A 164 0.05 4.47 -11.22
N ILE A 165 0.66 4.43 -12.41
CA ILE A 165 2.12 4.43 -12.55
C ILE A 165 2.73 5.65 -11.84
N ARG A 166 2.13 6.83 -12.01
CA ARG A 166 2.60 8.06 -11.37
C ARG A 166 2.49 8.00 -9.84
N LYS A 167 1.40 7.46 -9.29
CA LYS A 167 1.21 7.29 -7.84
C LYS A 167 2.17 6.27 -7.24
N ILE A 168 2.38 5.13 -7.92
CA ILE A 168 3.35 4.11 -7.52
C ILE A 168 4.76 4.72 -7.51
N GLN A 169 5.17 5.37 -8.60
CA GLN A 169 6.48 6.02 -8.69
C GLN A 169 6.68 7.09 -7.60
N ASN A 170 5.66 7.88 -7.29
CA ASN A 170 5.73 8.89 -6.23
C ASN A 170 5.84 8.24 -4.84
N SER A 171 5.15 7.13 -4.62
CA SER A 171 5.21 6.37 -3.36
C SER A 171 6.58 5.72 -3.18
N VAL A 172 7.11 5.05 -4.21
CA VAL A 172 8.47 4.52 -4.23
C VAL A 172 9.48 5.63 -3.99
N ARG A 173 9.37 6.78 -4.67
CA ARG A 173 10.24 7.94 -4.43
C ARG A 173 10.17 8.45 -2.99
N LYS A 174 8.99 8.52 -2.38
CA LYS A 174 8.83 8.92 -0.97
C LYS A 174 9.52 7.92 -0.03
N VAL A 175 9.40 6.62 -0.31
CA VAL A 175 10.08 5.57 0.46
C VAL A 175 11.60 5.67 0.26
N LEU A 176 12.10 5.77 -0.97
CA LEU A 176 13.53 5.89 -1.28
C LEU A 176 14.17 7.12 -0.59
N ARG A 177 13.48 8.27 -0.61
CA ARG A 177 13.94 9.48 0.09
C ARG A 177 14.02 9.30 1.59
N LYS A 178 13.09 8.54 2.19
CA LYS A 178 13.09 8.23 3.62
C LYS A 178 14.21 7.25 4.00
N MET A 179 14.61 6.36 3.09
CA MET A 179 15.76 5.47 3.28
C MET A 179 17.12 6.17 3.11
N GLY A 180 17.15 7.49 2.87
CA GLY A 180 18.39 8.25 2.78
C GLY A 180 19.06 8.27 1.40
N PHE A 181 18.58 7.47 0.44
CA PHE A 181 19.15 7.34 -0.92
C PHE A 181 19.05 8.61 -1.80
N ASN A 182 18.49 9.71 -1.29
CA ASN A 182 18.36 10.96 -2.05
C ASN A 182 18.30 12.21 -1.16
N GLN A 183 18.96 12.18 0.01
CA GLN A 183 19.27 13.43 0.72
C GLN A 183 20.34 14.17 -0.09
N LYS A 184 19.91 14.83 -1.18
CA LYS A 184 20.67 15.95 -1.73
C LYS A 184 20.87 16.89 -0.56
N ARG A 185 22.11 16.97 -0.06
CA ARG A 185 22.57 17.96 0.92
C ARG A 185 21.93 19.27 0.50
N LYS A 186 20.95 19.77 1.25
CA LYS A 186 20.44 21.12 1.04
C LYS A 186 21.63 22.02 1.34
N VAL A 187 22.36 22.42 0.30
CA VAL A 187 23.32 23.51 0.40
C VAL A 187 22.48 24.70 0.81
N LYS A 188 22.55 25.07 2.09
CA LYS A 188 22.07 26.36 2.56
C LYS A 188 22.94 27.37 1.83
N ILE A 189 22.48 27.86 0.68
CA ILE A 189 23.04 29.06 0.08
C ILE A 189 22.76 30.14 1.12
N ASN A 190 23.81 30.50 1.84
CA ASN A 190 23.78 31.48 2.89
C ASN A 190 23.67 32.85 2.19
N GLU A 191 22.44 33.32 1.96
CA GLU A 191 22.15 34.68 1.48
C GLU A 191 22.47 35.74 2.57
N ARG A 192 23.62 35.62 3.23
CA ARG A 192 24.22 36.65 4.07
C ARG A 192 25.39 37.26 3.30
N LYS A 193 25.11 38.11 2.31
CA LYS A 193 26.14 39.04 1.82
C LYS A 193 25.67 40.34 1.14
N ASN A 194 24.39 40.69 1.14
CA ASN A 194 23.95 41.96 0.53
C ASN A 194 23.44 43.04 1.50
N THR A 195 23.15 42.74 2.77
CA THR A 195 22.64 43.78 3.69
C THR A 195 23.74 44.64 4.34
N HIS A 196 25.02 44.29 4.21
CA HIS A 196 26.11 45.08 4.83
C HIS A 196 26.67 46.20 3.94
N ARG A 197 26.32 46.26 2.65
CA ARG A 197 26.74 47.37 1.77
C ARG A 197 25.80 48.58 1.78
N GLU A 198 24.54 48.41 2.17
CA GLU A 198 23.61 49.55 2.28
C GLU A 198 23.80 50.34 3.59
N ILE A 199 24.19 49.67 4.68
CA ILE A 199 24.38 50.32 5.99
C ILE A 199 25.65 51.19 6.02
N GLU A 200 26.70 50.85 5.26
CA GLU A 200 27.92 51.68 5.19
C GLU A 200 27.70 53.01 4.44
N PHE A 201 26.76 53.06 3.48
CA PHE A 201 26.41 54.30 2.77
C PHE A 201 25.56 55.24 3.64
N GLU A 202 24.63 54.72 4.45
CA GLU A 202 23.85 55.56 5.38
C GLU A 202 24.69 56.10 6.55
N THR A 203 25.67 55.32 7.03
CA THR A 203 26.51 55.74 8.16
C THR A 203 27.50 56.85 7.78
N TYR A 204 27.94 56.92 6.51
CA TYR A 204 28.79 58.01 6.03
C TYR A 204 28.02 59.34 5.93
N ASN A 205 26.73 59.30 5.56
CA ASN A 205 25.90 60.49 5.46
C ASN A 205 25.43 61.03 6.82
N GLN A 206 25.22 60.17 7.83
CA GLN A 206 24.87 60.64 9.19
C GLN A 206 26.05 61.28 9.93
N LYS A 207 27.29 60.82 9.71
CA LYS A 207 28.47 61.40 10.37
C LYS A 207 28.81 62.82 9.94
N LYS A 208 28.24 63.32 8.84
CA LYS A 208 28.43 64.72 8.39
C LYS A 208 27.42 65.69 9.00
N LEU A 209 26.38 65.22 9.71
CA LEU A 209 25.31 66.07 10.25
C LEU A 209 25.28 66.19 11.79
N SER A 210 26.06 65.41 12.54
CA SER A 210 26.01 65.44 14.01
C SER A 210 27.36 65.81 14.65
N SER A 211 27.91 66.96 14.25
CA SER A 211 28.86 67.71 15.08
C SER A 211 28.08 68.74 15.91
N SER A 212 27.54 68.32 17.05
CA SER A 212 27.20 69.24 18.15
C SER A 212 27.21 68.46 19.48
N PRO A 213 27.98 68.89 20.50
CA PRO A 213 28.19 68.12 21.71
C PRO A 213 27.14 68.46 22.78
N GLY A 214 26.55 67.44 23.41
CA GLY A 214 25.53 67.65 24.44
C GLY A 214 25.24 66.42 25.30
N SER A 215 26.10 66.20 26.30
CA SER A 215 25.81 65.71 27.66
C SER A 215 24.84 64.54 27.92
N ASN A 216 25.39 63.57 28.67
CA ASN A 216 24.84 62.96 29.89
C ASN A 216 23.67 61.94 29.84
N ARG A 217 24.04 60.78 30.41
CA ARG A 217 23.37 60.04 31.50
C ARG A 217 22.33 58.95 31.20
N ARG A 218 22.62 57.85 31.90
CA ARG A 218 21.72 56.92 32.65
C ARG A 218 21.30 55.61 31.98
N ARG A 219 22.01 54.57 32.44
CA ARG A 219 21.52 53.24 32.85
C ARG A 219 20.02 53.21 33.21
N SER A 220 19.30 52.21 32.70
CA SER A 220 18.41 51.40 33.55
C SER A 220 18.10 50.03 32.93
N SER A 221 18.26 49.02 33.76
CA SER A 221 17.76 47.65 33.63
C SER A 221 16.23 47.56 33.55
N ARG A 222 15.69 46.51 32.89
CA ARG A 222 14.51 45.70 33.33
C ARG A 222 14.18 44.66 32.25
N LYS A 223 14.25 43.36 32.55
CA LYS A 223 13.25 42.44 33.15
C LYS A 223 12.36 41.71 32.11
N ASN A 224 12.51 40.39 32.14
CA ASN A 224 11.50 39.32 32.14
C ASN A 224 10.32 39.34 31.13
N GLY A 225 10.18 38.21 30.43
CA GLY A 225 8.92 37.82 29.77
C GLY A 225 8.92 36.35 29.31
N LYS A 226 8.78 35.41 30.25
CA LYS A 226 8.59 33.97 29.97
C LYS A 226 7.08 33.69 29.92
N LYS A 227 6.49 33.58 28.73
CA LYS A 227 5.08 33.19 28.55
C LYS A 227 4.96 31.70 28.24
N ARG A 228 4.21 31.00 29.10
CA ARG A 228 3.81 29.59 29.04
C ARG A 228 2.32 29.62 28.69
N SER A 229 1.91 29.16 27.50
CA SER A 229 0.49 29.00 27.16
C SER A 229 0.11 27.53 27.27
N GLN A 230 -0.60 27.18 28.34
CA GLN A 230 -1.47 26.01 28.38
C GLN A 230 -2.74 26.37 27.61
N PHE A 231 -3.21 25.47 26.75
CA PHE A 231 -4.52 25.59 26.11
C PHE A 231 -5.28 24.28 26.27
N GLY A 232 -6.32 24.33 27.10
CA GLY A 232 -7.67 23.94 26.69
C GLY A 232 -8.00 22.46 26.63
N THR A 233 -8.32 21.90 27.80
CA THR A 233 -9.28 20.80 27.94
C THR A 233 -10.69 21.37 27.69
N LEU A 234 -11.46 20.80 26.76
CA LEU A 234 -12.89 21.04 26.68
C LEU A 234 -13.67 19.74 26.44
N HIS A 235 -14.67 19.62 27.30
CA HIS A 235 -15.73 18.65 27.48
C HIS A 235 -16.72 18.61 26.29
N ASN A 236 -17.38 17.45 26.10
CA ASN A 236 -18.73 17.19 25.51
C ASN A 236 -18.69 15.99 24.54
N SER A 237 -19.64 15.06 24.51
CA SER A 237 -20.86 14.82 25.27
C SER A 237 -21.26 13.35 25.05
N ARG A 238 -21.87 12.76 26.09
CA ARG A 238 -22.72 11.57 26.03
C ARG A 238 -23.91 11.79 25.09
N LEU A 239 -24.28 10.75 24.36
CA LEU A 239 -25.64 10.24 24.04
C LEU A 239 -25.39 8.77 23.61
N ASN A 240 -25.85 7.73 24.34
CA ASN A 240 -27.21 7.13 24.29
C ASN A 240 -27.70 7.02 22.84
N GLU A 241 -28.21 5.91 22.33
CA GLU A 241 -28.79 4.67 22.87
C GLU A 241 -29.11 3.79 21.63
N ASN A 242 -29.60 2.57 21.86
CA ASN A 242 -30.28 1.67 20.90
C ASN A 242 -29.44 0.52 20.33
N SER A 243 -29.38 -0.53 21.15
CA SER A 243 -29.89 -1.86 20.82
C SER A 243 -30.79 -1.95 19.58
N GLU A 244 -30.41 -2.79 18.63
CA GLU A 244 -31.35 -3.67 17.95
C GLU A 244 -30.62 -4.99 17.63
N LEU A 245 -31.21 -6.04 18.18
CA LEU A 245 -30.81 -7.43 18.14
C LEU A 245 -31.54 -8.02 16.92
N GLU A 246 -30.83 -8.26 15.83
CA GLU A 246 -31.37 -9.07 14.73
C GLU A 246 -30.76 -10.46 14.78
N ASP A 247 -31.57 -11.37 15.33
CA ASP A 247 -31.47 -12.81 15.15
C ASP A 247 -31.71 -13.13 13.67
N VAL A 248 -30.68 -13.65 12.98
CA VAL A 248 -30.83 -14.24 11.64
C VAL A 248 -30.53 -15.74 11.74
N PRO A 249 -31.45 -16.60 11.27
CA PRO A 249 -31.47 -18.02 11.59
C PRO A 249 -30.37 -18.83 10.89
N SER A 250 -29.97 -19.89 11.59
CA SER A 250 -29.17 -21.02 11.14
C SER A 250 -29.82 -21.72 9.95
N ILE A 251 -29.21 -21.63 8.77
CA ILE A 251 -29.50 -22.46 7.60
C ILE A 251 -28.75 -23.79 7.79
N SER A 252 -29.36 -24.66 8.57
CA SER A 252 -29.12 -26.10 8.56
C SER A 252 -30.46 -26.69 8.16
N ASP A 253 -30.66 -26.89 6.85
CA ASP A 253 -31.65 -27.77 6.20
C ASP A 253 -31.74 -27.35 4.73
N LEU A 254 -30.85 -27.90 3.90
CA LEU A 254 -31.09 -27.99 2.47
C LEU A 254 -30.75 -29.41 2.05
N GLU A 255 -31.82 -30.18 2.02
CA GLU A 255 -31.92 -31.56 1.59
C GLU A 255 -31.33 -31.77 0.20
N TYR A 256 -30.62 -32.89 0.12
CA TYR A 256 -30.49 -33.76 -1.05
C TYR A 256 -31.67 -33.67 -2.04
N CYS A 257 -31.36 -33.37 -3.30
CA CYS A 257 -32.14 -33.86 -4.43
C CYS A 257 -31.17 -34.43 -5.48
N PRO A 258 -31.28 -35.72 -5.83
CA PRO A 258 -30.51 -36.34 -6.91
C PRO A 258 -31.22 -36.14 -8.25
N PHE A 259 -30.49 -35.60 -9.23
CA PHE A 259 -30.70 -35.85 -10.65
C PHE A 259 -29.33 -35.90 -11.33
#